data_AF-A0A969DGE7-F1
#
_entry.id   AF-A0A969DGE7-F1
#
_cell.length_a   1.000
_cell.length_b   1.000
_cell.length_c   1.000
_cell.angle_alpha   90.00
_cell.angle_beta   90.00
_cell.angle_gamma   90.00
#
_symmetry.space_group_name_H-M   'P 1'
#
loop_
_entity.id
_entity.type
_entity.pdbx_description
1 polymer ?
#
loop_
_entity_poly.entity_id
_entity_poly.type
_entity_poly.pdbx_seq_one_letter_code
_entity_poly.pdbx_strand_id
1 'polypeptide(L)'
;MSGIYSIFETLDRGDINKNIQGGVPTGYEGHHLISVKVAQQYDVMNYAANNLNYDINRGNNGIALPGTKPESLATGLPYHGGRHKRIYDNFLKAKLDRLERDFQAGLLNDNQIEDRITRIEDEMRSDLLNDNIRLQGNDPRP
;
A
#
# COMPACT_ATOMS: atom_id res chain seq x y z
N MET A 1 -6.24 -13.10 -36.41
CA MET A 1 -6.26 -11.72 -35.90
C MET A 1 -5.44 -11.72 -34.62
N SER A 2 -4.22 -11.17 -34.69
CA SER A 2 -3.30 -11.10 -33.55
C SER A 2 -3.57 -9.81 -32.79
N GLY A 3 -4.39 -9.88 -31.75
CA GLY A 3 -4.57 -8.78 -30.80
C GLY A 3 -3.43 -8.79 -29.81
N ILE A 4 -2.43 -7.93 -30.02
CA ILE A 4 -1.43 -7.62 -29.00
C ILE A 4 -2.14 -6.75 -27.98
N TYR A 5 -2.73 -7.37 -26.94
CA TYR A 5 -3.08 -6.64 -25.74
C TYR A 5 -1.77 -6.27 -25.07
N SER A 6 -1.44 -4.98 -25.13
CA SER A 6 -0.41 -4.39 -24.28
C SER A 6 -0.82 -4.66 -22.84
N ILE A 7 -0.19 -5.66 -22.24
CA ILE A 7 -0.12 -5.87 -20.79
C ILE A 7 0.56 -4.63 -20.23
N PHE A 8 -0.24 -3.61 -19.90
CA PHE A 8 0.22 -2.62 -18.95
C PHE A 8 0.47 -3.39 -17.66
N GLU A 9 1.69 -3.33 -17.15
CA GLU A 9 2.04 -3.88 -15.85
C GLU A 9 1.35 -3.03 -14.78
N THR A 10 0.06 -3.28 -14.55
CA THR A 10 -0.85 -2.37 -13.83
C THR A 10 -0.57 -2.28 -12.32
N LEU A 11 0.25 -3.18 -11.79
CA LEU A 11 0.74 -3.15 -10.41
C LEU A 11 2.24 -2.81 -10.30
N ASP A 12 2.83 -2.18 -11.31
CA ASP A 12 4.24 -1.83 -11.24
C ASP A 12 4.56 -0.72 -10.26
N ARG A 13 5.76 -0.84 -9.69
CA ARG A 13 6.31 0.19 -8.81
C ARG A 13 6.60 1.45 -9.64
N GLY A 14 5.75 2.44 -9.47
CA GLY A 14 5.99 3.81 -9.87
C GLY A 14 6.54 4.66 -8.74
N ASP A 15 6.58 5.96 -9.00
CA ASP A 15 7.01 6.99 -8.07
C ASP A 15 5.83 7.47 -7.21
N ILE A 16 5.65 6.83 -6.05
CA ILE A 16 4.58 7.17 -5.10
C ILE A 16 4.70 8.59 -4.55
N ASN A 17 5.92 9.16 -4.51
CA ASN A 17 6.15 10.49 -3.95
C ASN A 17 5.42 11.57 -4.75
N LYS A 18 5.26 11.39 -6.07
CA LYS A 18 4.54 12.32 -6.95
C LYS A 18 3.03 12.35 -6.73
N ASN A 19 2.48 11.26 -6.23
CA ASN A 19 1.03 11.06 -6.17
C ASN A 19 0.46 11.29 -4.76
N ILE A 20 1.30 11.32 -3.72
CA ILE A 20 0.88 11.65 -2.35
C ILE A 20 0.33 13.09 -2.31
N GLN A 21 -0.91 13.24 -1.85
CA GLN A 21 -1.55 14.54 -1.70
C GLN A 21 -0.77 15.42 -0.72
N GLY A 22 -0.49 16.67 -1.11
CA GLY A 22 0.35 17.59 -0.33
C GLY A 22 1.85 17.41 -0.58
N GLY A 23 2.26 16.41 -1.37
CA GLY A 23 3.65 16.12 -1.70
C GLY A 23 4.41 15.42 -0.58
N VAL A 24 5.69 15.15 -0.84
CA VAL A 24 6.63 14.58 0.13
C VAL A 24 7.60 15.69 0.58
N PRO A 25 7.59 16.09 1.86
CA PRO A 25 8.50 17.12 2.37
C PRO A 25 9.98 16.73 2.22
N THR A 26 10.88 17.71 2.22
CA THR A 26 12.33 17.43 2.26
C THR A 26 12.68 16.64 3.51
N GLY A 27 13.42 15.55 3.35
CA GLY A 27 13.77 14.63 4.45
C GLY A 27 12.78 13.49 4.65
N TYR A 28 11.65 13.47 3.94
CA TYR A 28 10.65 12.40 3.97
C TYR A 28 10.76 11.52 2.72
N GLU A 29 10.21 10.32 2.82
CA GLU A 29 10.04 9.40 1.70
C GLU A 29 8.62 8.85 1.70
N GLY A 30 8.03 8.71 0.50
CA GLY A 30 6.74 8.06 0.35
C GLY A 30 6.83 6.56 0.57
N HIS A 31 5.82 6.02 1.25
CA HIS A 31 5.68 4.60 1.53
C HIS A 31 4.35 4.09 0.99
N HIS A 32 4.39 2.98 0.23
CA HIS A 32 3.19 2.28 -0.23
C HIS A 32 2.52 1.53 0.92
N LEU A 33 1.24 1.80 1.16
CA LEU A 33 0.45 1.15 2.21
C LEU A 33 0.17 -0.31 1.86
N ILE A 34 -0.40 -0.55 0.68
CA ILE A 34 -0.41 -1.84 0.00
C ILE A 34 0.87 -1.93 -0.83
N SER A 35 1.80 -2.81 -0.44
CA SER A 35 3.07 -2.94 -1.15
C SER A 35 2.89 -3.65 -2.49
N VAL A 36 3.53 -3.12 -3.54
CA VAL A 36 3.54 -3.69 -4.90
C VAL A 36 3.82 -5.19 -4.90
N LYS A 37 4.88 -5.60 -4.19
CA LYS A 37 5.31 -7.01 -4.12
C LYS A 37 4.21 -7.91 -3.55
N VAL A 38 3.46 -7.44 -2.56
CA VAL A 38 2.39 -8.23 -1.97
C VAL A 38 1.17 -8.20 -2.89
N ALA A 39 0.77 -7.03 -3.41
CA ALA A 39 -0.38 -6.90 -4.31
C ALA A 39 -0.29 -7.83 -5.54
N GLN A 40 0.90 -7.93 -6.15
CA GLN A 40 1.15 -8.80 -7.30
C GLN A 40 0.89 -10.30 -7.03
N GLN A 41 0.80 -10.73 -5.77
CA GLN A 41 0.51 -12.12 -5.39
C GLN A 41 -1.00 -12.45 -5.38
N TYR A 42 -1.89 -11.47 -5.58
CA TYR A 42 -3.34 -11.64 -5.42
C TYR A 42 -4.10 -11.37 -6.71
N ASP A 43 -4.99 -12.28 -7.11
CA ASP A 43 -5.77 -12.16 -8.34
C ASP A 43 -6.75 -10.99 -8.26
N VAL A 44 -7.35 -10.73 -7.09
CA VAL A 44 -8.26 -9.59 -6.92
C VAL A 44 -7.57 -8.24 -7.15
N MET A 45 -6.29 -8.12 -6.77
CA MET A 45 -5.52 -6.89 -7.00
C MET A 45 -5.15 -6.75 -8.48
N ASN A 46 -4.73 -7.84 -9.13
CA ASN A 46 -4.50 -7.85 -10.58
C ASN A 46 -5.79 -7.54 -11.35
N TYR A 47 -6.94 -8.07 -10.90
CA TYR A 47 -8.24 -7.78 -11.48
C TYR A 47 -8.58 -6.30 -11.35
N ALA A 48 -8.48 -5.72 -10.16
CA ALA A 48 -8.74 -4.31 -9.93
C ALA A 48 -7.87 -3.42 -10.81
N ALA A 49 -6.59 -3.75 -10.94
CA ALA A 49 -5.63 -2.98 -11.72
C ALA A 49 -5.93 -3.04 -13.24
N ASN A 50 -6.31 -4.22 -13.75
CA ASN A 50 -6.57 -4.42 -15.18
C ASN A 50 -7.99 -4.04 -15.64
N ASN A 51 -8.97 -4.09 -14.74
CA ASN A 51 -10.39 -3.94 -15.11
C ASN A 51 -11.07 -2.73 -14.47
N LEU A 52 -10.58 -2.28 -13.30
CA LEU A 52 -11.21 -1.21 -12.52
C LEU A 52 -10.37 0.08 -12.52
N ASN A 53 -9.30 0.13 -13.32
CA ASN A 53 -8.35 1.26 -13.36
C ASN A 53 -7.71 1.57 -12.00
N TYR A 54 -7.58 0.57 -11.12
CA TYR A 54 -6.85 0.74 -9.88
C TYR A 54 -5.36 0.99 -10.17
N ASP A 55 -4.83 2.13 -9.69
CA ASP A 55 -3.41 2.45 -9.73
C ASP A 55 -2.78 2.21 -8.36
N ILE A 56 -1.87 1.24 -8.27
CA ILE A 56 -1.11 0.95 -7.04
C ILE A 56 -0.28 2.16 -6.57
N ASN A 57 0.04 3.09 -7.46
CA ASN A 57 0.79 4.31 -7.17
C ASN A 57 -0.12 5.50 -6.84
N ARG A 58 -1.44 5.33 -6.76
CA ARG A 58 -2.37 6.42 -6.40
C ARG A 58 -2.04 7.00 -5.03
N GLY A 59 -2.29 8.30 -4.85
CA GLY A 59 -1.99 8.99 -3.59
C GLY A 59 -2.61 8.37 -2.34
N ASN A 60 -3.79 7.78 -2.48
CA ASN A 60 -4.47 7.12 -1.35
C ASN A 60 -3.68 5.91 -0.80
N ASN A 61 -2.93 5.23 -1.67
CA ASN A 61 -2.04 4.13 -1.29
C ASN A 61 -0.67 4.62 -0.78
N GLY A 62 -0.44 5.94 -0.68
CA GLY A 62 0.83 6.53 -0.29
C GLY A 62 0.77 7.30 1.03
N ILE A 63 1.83 7.22 1.83
CA ILE A 63 2.03 8.09 3.00
C ILE A 63 3.47 8.63 3.03
N ALA A 64 3.62 9.92 3.26
CA ALA A 64 4.95 10.53 3.45
C ALA A 64 5.43 10.27 4.88
N LEU A 65 6.62 9.71 5.02
CA LEU A 65 7.19 9.33 6.32
C LEU A 65 8.60 9.88 6.50
N PRO A 66 8.99 10.27 7.73
CA PRO A 66 10.32 10.77 8.03
C PRO A 66 11.44 9.81 7.61
N GLY A 67 12.42 10.33 6.87
CA GLY A 67 13.63 9.62 6.46
C GLY A 67 14.73 9.63 7.53
N THR A 68 14.52 10.31 8.67
CA THR A 68 15.46 10.34 9.79
C THR A 68 14.79 10.03 11.13
N LYS A 69 15.57 9.45 12.05
CA LYS A 69 15.10 9.18 13.42
C LYS A 69 14.73 10.44 14.21
N PRO A 70 15.52 11.53 14.20
CA PRO A 70 15.17 12.77 14.90
C PRO A 70 13.83 13.34 14.42
N GLU A 71 13.56 13.30 13.12
CA GLU A 71 12.32 13.80 12.55
C GLU A 71 11.12 12.91 12.87
N SER A 72 11.31 11.58 12.88
CA SER A 72 10.30 10.63 13.38
C SER A 72 9.93 10.91 14.84
N LEU A 73 10.91 11.17 15.71
CA LEU A 73 10.65 11.56 17.10
C LEU A 73 9.95 12.92 17.23
N ALA A 74 10.35 13.90 16.42
CA ALA A 74 9.79 15.25 16.48
C ALA A 74 8.33 15.30 15.99
N THR A 75 7.96 14.46 15.02
CA THR A 75 6.62 14.45 14.40
C THR A 75 5.69 13.38 14.95
N GLY A 76 6.23 12.37 15.63
CA GLY A 76 5.50 11.17 16.03
C GLY A 76 5.19 10.21 14.88
N LEU A 77 5.64 10.52 13.65
CA LEU A 77 5.40 9.69 12.48
C LEU A 77 6.40 8.51 12.38
N PRO A 78 5.99 7.37 11.79
CA PRO A 78 6.85 6.22 11.56
C PRO A 78 8.14 6.55 10.83
N TYR A 79 9.25 6.02 11.34
CA TYR A 79 10.54 6.18 10.67
C TYR A 79 10.61 5.30 9.42
N HIS A 80 10.93 5.90 8.28
CA HIS A 80 11.10 5.25 6.99
C HIS A 80 12.53 5.40 6.47
N GLY A 81 13.43 4.56 6.98
CA GLY A 81 14.86 4.63 6.61
C GLY A 81 15.66 3.37 6.99
N GLY A 82 14.96 2.28 7.28
CA GLY A 82 15.53 1.01 7.67
C GLY A 82 14.91 -0.14 6.88
N ARG A 83 15.35 -1.36 7.20
CA ARG A 83 14.81 -2.57 6.59
C ARG A 83 13.40 -2.84 7.11
N HIS A 84 12.44 -2.92 6.19
CA HIS A 84 11.07 -3.29 6.54
C HIS A 84 10.99 -4.70 7.16
N LYS A 85 10.20 -4.84 8.22
CA LYS A 85 9.92 -6.11 8.88
C LYS A 85 8.89 -6.90 8.08
N ARG A 86 9.04 -8.22 8.08
CA ARG A 86 8.04 -9.15 7.52
C ARG A 86 6.65 -9.02 8.17
N ILE A 87 6.56 -8.48 9.39
CA ILE A 87 5.30 -8.34 10.10
C ILE A 87 4.32 -7.41 9.37
N TYR A 88 4.83 -6.36 8.73
CA TYR A 88 4.01 -5.45 7.94
C TYR A 88 3.37 -6.18 6.75
N ASP A 89 4.18 -6.91 5.98
CA ASP A 89 3.71 -7.72 4.86
C ASP A 89 2.72 -8.81 5.32
N ASN A 90 2.98 -9.47 6.46
CA ASN A 90 2.06 -10.49 6.99
C ASN A 90 0.70 -9.90 7.36
N PHE A 91 0.69 -8.69 7.93
CA PHE A 91 -0.53 -8.01 8.33
C PHE A 91 -1.34 -7.56 7.11
N LEU A 92 -0.66 -7.01 6.09
CA LEU A 92 -1.27 -6.70 4.80
C LEU A 92 -1.84 -7.95 4.12
N LYS A 93 -1.08 -9.06 4.09
CA LYS A 93 -1.51 -10.34 3.53
C LYS A 93 -2.77 -10.86 4.20
N ALA A 94 -2.88 -10.81 5.52
CA ALA A 94 -4.09 -11.27 6.21
C ALA A 94 -5.36 -10.51 5.76
N LYS A 95 -5.24 -9.21 5.47
CA LYS A 95 -6.34 -8.40 4.93
C LYS A 95 -6.66 -8.76 3.47
N LEU A 96 -5.62 -8.89 2.63
CA LEU A 96 -5.78 -9.26 1.22
C LEU A 96 -6.29 -10.70 1.05
N ASP A 97 -5.88 -11.65 1.90
CA ASP A 97 -6.40 -13.02 1.90
C ASP A 97 -7.92 -13.04 2.10
N ARG A 98 -8.46 -12.11 2.89
CA ARG A 98 -9.91 -11.99 3.07
C ARG A 98 -10.60 -11.43 1.82
N LEU A 99 -10.03 -10.39 1.22
CA LEU A 99 -10.54 -9.82 -0.02
C LEU A 99 -10.53 -10.86 -1.16
N GLU A 100 -9.42 -11.57 -1.30
CA GLU A 100 -9.19 -12.62 -2.29
C GLU A 100 -10.22 -13.75 -2.16
N ARG A 101 -10.46 -14.27 -0.94
CA ARG A 101 -11.47 -15.32 -0.74
C ARG A 101 -12.87 -14.90 -1.18
N ASP A 102 -13.28 -13.67 -0.84
CA ASP A 102 -14.60 -13.17 -1.21
C ASP A 102 -14.72 -12.93 -2.72
N PHE A 103 -13.62 -12.50 -3.37
CA PHE A 103 -13.51 -12.37 -4.82
C PHE A 103 -13.64 -13.73 -5.53
N GLN A 104 -12.85 -14.72 -5.12
CA GLN A 104 -12.87 -16.07 -5.71
C GLN A 104 -14.21 -16.79 -5.50
N ALA A 105 -14.93 -16.45 -4.44
CA ALA A 105 -16.28 -16.95 -4.17
C ALA A 105 -17.37 -16.23 -4.99
N GLY A 106 -17.03 -15.22 -5.79
CA GLY A 106 -17.99 -14.45 -6.58
C GLY A 106 -18.93 -13.58 -5.73
N LEU A 107 -18.51 -13.21 -4.51
CA LEU A 107 -19.35 -12.48 -3.55
C LEU A 107 -19.25 -10.96 -3.67
N LEU A 108 -18.36 -10.47 -4.54
CA LEU A 108 -18.06 -9.05 -4.70
C LEU A 108 -18.40 -8.60 -6.12
N ASN A 109 -19.04 -7.45 -6.24
CA ASN A 109 -19.04 -6.67 -7.47
C ASN A 109 -17.88 -5.67 -7.48
N ASP A 110 -17.65 -5.03 -8.63
CA ASP A 110 -16.55 -4.10 -8.89
C ASP A 110 -16.44 -2.99 -7.83
N ASN A 111 -17.56 -2.31 -7.53
CA ASN A 111 -17.58 -1.24 -6.52
C ASN A 111 -17.16 -1.78 -5.14
N GLN A 112 -17.61 -2.99 -4.77
CA GLN A 112 -17.23 -3.61 -3.51
C GLN A 112 -15.75 -4.00 -3.45
N ILE A 113 -15.13 -4.31 -4.59
CA ILE A 113 -13.68 -4.55 -4.67
C ILE A 113 -12.94 -3.25 -4.41
N GLU A 114 -13.27 -2.17 -5.14
CA GLU A 114 -12.63 -0.85 -4.98
C GLU A 114 -12.79 -0.30 -3.55
N ASP A 115 -13.99 -0.38 -2.98
CA ASP A 115 -14.28 0.06 -1.61
C ASP A 115 -13.44 -0.71 -0.59
N ARG A 116 -13.29 -2.02 -0.78
CA ARG A 116 -12.50 -2.86 0.14
C ARG A 116 -11.01 -2.61 0.00
N ILE A 117 -10.49 -2.40 -1.21
CA ILE A 117 -9.09 -2.01 -1.40
C ILE A 117 -8.80 -0.68 -0.70
N THR A 118 -9.68 0.31 -0.90
CA THR A 118 -9.57 1.63 -0.23
C THR A 118 -9.61 1.48 1.29
N ARG A 119 -10.51 0.64 1.82
CA ARG A 119 -10.55 0.34 3.26
C ARG A 119 -9.26 -0.30 3.77
N ILE A 120 -8.65 -1.21 3.00
CA ILE A 120 -7.37 -1.82 3.38
C ILE A 120 -6.27 -0.76 3.44
N GLU A 121 -6.20 0.17 2.47
CA GLU A 121 -5.26 1.30 2.51
C GLU A 121 -5.46 2.15 3.78
N ASP A 122 -6.70 2.50 4.10
CA ASP A 122 -7.04 3.29 5.29
C ASP A 122 -6.72 2.56 6.61
N GLU A 123 -7.01 1.27 6.68
CA GLU A 123 -6.67 0.43 7.83
C GLU A 123 -5.15 0.33 8.01
N MET A 124 -4.40 0.05 6.94
CA MET A 124 -2.94 0.00 7.00
C MET A 124 -2.34 1.34 7.43
N ARG A 125 -2.90 2.46 6.95
CA ARG A 125 -2.50 3.82 7.34
C ARG A 125 -2.75 4.03 8.84
N SER A 126 -3.95 3.71 9.30
CA SER A 126 -4.35 3.84 10.69
C SER A 126 -3.48 2.98 11.61
N ASP A 127 -3.29 1.70 11.27
CA ASP A 127 -2.51 0.76 12.07
C ASP A 127 -1.04 1.18 12.15
N LEU A 128 -0.51 1.77 11.08
CA LEU A 128 0.84 2.29 11.05
C LEU A 128 1.00 3.58 11.88
N LEU A 129 0.06 4.51 11.77
CA LEU A 129 0.10 5.79 12.50
C LEU A 129 -0.15 5.62 14.01
N ASN A 130 -0.94 4.61 14.39
CA ASN A 130 -1.28 4.32 15.78
C ASN A 130 -0.36 3.26 16.42
N ASP A 131 0.73 2.88 15.76
CA ASP A 131 1.70 1.89 16.25
C ASP A 131 1.17 0.47 16.50
N ASN A 132 0.01 0.13 15.93
CA ASN A 132 -0.50 -1.25 15.91
C ASN A 132 0.40 -2.16 15.05
N ILE A 133 1.07 -1.59 14.05
CA ILE A 133 2.10 -2.24 13.24
C ILE A 133 3.31 -1.30 13.06
N ARG A 134 4.52 -1.86 13.01
CA ARG A 134 5.74 -1.09 12.72
C ARG A 134 6.36 -1.53 11.40
N LEU A 135 6.75 -0.54 10.58
CA LEU A 135 7.49 -0.78 9.34
C LEU A 135 8.80 -1.49 9.61
N GLN A 136 9.54 -1.09 10.65
CA GLN A 136 10.93 -1.50 10.85
C GLN A 136 11.26 -1.63 12.34
N GLY A 137 12.37 -2.30 12.65
CA GLY A 137 12.77 -2.59 14.05
C GLY A 137 13.52 -1.47 14.75
N ASN A 138 14.06 -0.53 13.97
CA ASN A 138 14.84 0.60 14.45
C ASN A 138 14.03 1.91 14.45
N ASP A 139 12.70 1.82 14.35
CA ASP A 139 11.81 2.96 14.56
C ASP A 139 12.00 3.46 16.01
N PRO A 140 12.41 4.73 16.21
CA PRO A 140 12.80 5.25 17.52
C PRO A 140 11.61 5.60 18.41
N ARG A 141 10.38 5.58 17.88
CA ARG A 141 9.17 5.90 18.63
C ARG A 141 8.93 4.86 19.76
N PRO A 142 8.38 5.31 20.90
CA PRO A 142 8.16 4.45 22.08
C PRO A 142 7.29 3.25 21.74
#